data_AF-A0A535W5K0-F1
#
_entry.id   AF-A0A535W5K0-F1
#
_cell.length_a   1.000
_cell.length_b   1.000
_cell.length_c   1.000
_cell.angle_alpha   90.00
_cell.angle_beta   90.00
_cell.angle_gamma   90.00
#
_symmetry.space_group_name_H-M   'P 1'
#
loop_
_entity.id
_entity.type
_entity.pdbx_description
1 polymer ?
#
loop_
_entity_poly.entity_id
_entity_poly.type
_entity_poly.pdbx_seq_one_letter_code
_entity_poly.pdbx_strand_id
1 'polypeptide(L)'
;MASLFRHAPPPSPDQGRSLPQEMRQLIVDLKAEHPGFTPHEIARICFLRFGRKPSDHTVKRVLADFPKPSVTMRRYPPYAEIDDGYQRRRAIVDLHAEGWSNTSISAYLQTPRHRVYEVLRRWAQEGHAGLDDKPSTPHRPARKAGIREINEVGKLVVESPELGAYRVRAALEQIGIKLSQTTCGRLLALNRNLYGLSASKGGSPRERKEMPFKASYRHEYCCVDVRYIEEHNLGFPEPVYL
;
A
#
# COMPACT_ATOMS: atom_id res chain seq x y z
N MET A 1 -8.06 -79.34 -11.97
CA MET A 1 -8.55 -78.34 -11.00
C MET A 1 -7.46 -77.31 -10.78
N ALA A 2 -7.44 -76.25 -11.60
CA ALA A 2 -6.44 -75.19 -11.53
C ALA A 2 -6.87 -74.15 -10.49
N SER A 3 -5.98 -73.84 -9.55
CA SER A 3 -6.20 -72.87 -8.48
C SER A 3 -6.51 -71.47 -9.05
N LEU A 4 -7.68 -70.93 -8.70
CA LEU A 4 -8.20 -69.63 -9.13
C LEU A 4 -7.62 -68.43 -8.36
N PHE A 5 -6.66 -68.66 -7.46
CA PHE A 5 -6.05 -67.59 -6.67
C PHE A 5 -4.67 -67.25 -7.24
N ARG A 6 -4.64 -66.27 -8.16
CA ARG A 6 -3.43 -65.47 -8.36
C ARG A 6 -3.22 -64.67 -7.09
N HIS A 7 -2.31 -65.14 -6.22
CA HIS A 7 -1.78 -64.27 -5.18
C HIS A 7 -1.08 -63.10 -5.86
N ALA A 8 -1.60 -61.89 -5.63
CA ALA A 8 -0.83 -60.68 -5.89
C ALA A 8 0.49 -60.79 -5.07
N PRO A 9 1.66 -60.47 -5.65
CA PRO A 9 2.88 -60.50 -4.88
C PRO A 9 2.72 -59.56 -3.68
N PRO A 10 3.15 -59.97 -2.47
CA PRO A 10 3.09 -59.09 -1.31
C PRO A 10 3.87 -57.80 -1.62
N PRO A 11 3.39 -56.61 -1.19
CA PRO A 11 4.20 -55.40 -1.29
C PRO A 11 5.51 -55.64 -0.54
N SER A 12 6.63 -55.57 -1.27
CA SER A 12 7.96 -55.84 -0.73
C SER A 12 8.19 -55.03 0.56
N PRO A 13 8.55 -55.66 1.69
CA PRO A 13 8.75 -54.96 2.94
C PRO A 13 10.17 -54.38 2.99
N ASP A 14 10.41 -53.27 2.29
CA ASP A 14 11.63 -52.46 2.50
C ASP A 14 11.42 -51.52 3.71
N GLN A 15 11.14 -52.12 4.88
CA GLN A 15 10.69 -51.42 6.09
C GLN A 15 11.81 -50.70 6.87
N GLY A 16 13.09 -50.81 6.48
CA GLY A 16 14.20 -50.09 7.13
C GLY A 16 14.78 -48.90 6.35
N ARG A 17 14.73 -48.94 5.01
CA ARG A 17 15.39 -47.96 4.12
C ARG A 17 14.44 -47.11 3.28
N SER A 18 13.18 -47.51 3.14
CA SER A 18 12.21 -46.76 2.33
C SER A 18 11.67 -45.55 3.09
N LEU A 19 11.42 -44.46 2.36
CA LEU A 19 10.80 -43.27 2.93
C LEU A 19 9.29 -43.52 3.11
N PRO A 20 8.67 -43.01 4.19
CA PRO A 20 7.22 -43.04 4.35
C PRO A 20 6.51 -42.50 3.09
N GLN A 21 5.37 -43.09 2.72
CA GLN A 21 4.63 -42.68 1.52
C GLN A 21 4.24 -41.20 1.56
N GLU A 22 3.80 -40.71 2.72
CA GLU A 22 3.47 -39.29 2.93
C GLU A 22 4.67 -38.36 2.67
N MET A 23 5.87 -38.78 3.08
CA MET A 23 7.08 -38.01 2.83
C MET A 23 7.44 -38.01 1.35
N ARG A 24 7.26 -39.13 0.65
CA ARG A 24 7.47 -39.21 -0.80
C ARG A 24 6.50 -38.30 -1.55
N GLN A 25 5.23 -38.29 -1.14
CA GLN A 25 4.22 -37.41 -1.71
C GLN A 25 4.57 -35.94 -1.48
N LEU A 26 4.99 -35.58 -0.25
CA LEU A 26 5.42 -34.22 0.07
C LEU A 26 6.58 -33.76 -0.81
N ILE A 27 7.58 -34.62 -1.04
CA ILE A 27 8.72 -34.29 -1.90
C ILE A 27 8.27 -33.89 -3.30
N VAL A 28 7.32 -34.65 -3.87
CA VAL A 28 6.77 -34.35 -5.19
C VAL A 28 5.92 -33.09 -5.16
N ASP A 29 5.05 -32.95 -4.17
CA ASP A 29 4.15 -31.80 -4.07
C ASP A 29 4.94 -30.49 -3.90
N LEU A 30 5.99 -30.47 -3.08
CA LEU A 30 6.88 -29.32 -2.94
C LEU A 30 7.55 -28.96 -4.27
N LYS A 31 8.01 -29.95 -5.03
CA LYS A 31 8.67 -29.72 -6.31
C LYS A 31 7.69 -29.27 -7.39
N ALA A 32 6.45 -29.75 -7.35
CA ALA A 32 5.37 -29.30 -8.22
C ALA A 32 4.93 -27.87 -7.90
N GLU A 33 4.83 -27.52 -6.61
CA GLU A 33 4.46 -26.19 -6.15
C GLU A 33 5.54 -25.14 -6.49
N HIS A 34 6.81 -25.47 -6.24
CA HIS A 34 7.93 -24.61 -6.59
C HIS A 34 9.09 -25.40 -7.24
N PRO A 35 9.16 -25.40 -8.59
CA PRO A 35 10.22 -26.10 -9.33
C PRO A 35 11.64 -25.62 -8.99
N GLY A 36 11.79 -24.41 -8.43
CA GLY A 36 13.09 -23.85 -8.03
C GLY A 36 13.74 -24.51 -6.82
N PHE A 37 13.05 -25.41 -6.11
CA PHE A 37 13.62 -26.05 -4.93
C PHE A 37 14.84 -26.92 -5.22
N THR A 38 15.86 -26.76 -4.38
CA THR A 38 16.99 -27.68 -4.34
C THR A 38 16.64 -28.95 -3.54
N PRO A 39 17.25 -30.10 -3.84
CA PRO A 39 17.04 -31.32 -3.05
C PRO A 39 17.34 -31.14 -1.55
N HIS A 40 18.31 -30.28 -1.23
CA HIS A 40 18.69 -29.97 0.14
C HIS A 40 17.61 -29.19 0.90
N GLU A 41 16.96 -28.22 0.25
CA GLU A 41 15.84 -27.48 0.84
C GLU A 41 14.64 -28.40 1.08
N ILE A 42 14.32 -29.27 0.13
CA ILE A 42 13.26 -30.27 0.29
C ILE A 42 13.57 -31.18 1.49
N ALA A 43 14.82 -31.66 1.61
CA ALA A 43 15.22 -32.48 2.74
C ALA A 43 15.10 -31.74 4.09
N ARG A 44 15.38 -30.44 4.13
CA ARG A 44 15.19 -29.58 5.32
C ARG A 44 13.71 -29.45 5.69
N ILE A 45 12.83 -29.22 4.72
CA ILE A 45 11.38 -29.14 4.95
C ILE A 45 10.85 -30.49 5.47
N CYS A 46 11.27 -31.60 4.85
CA CYS A 46 10.93 -32.95 5.33
C CYS A 46 11.41 -33.20 6.77
N PHE A 47 12.62 -32.73 7.12
CA PHE A 47 13.14 -32.85 8.47
C PHE A 47 12.28 -32.10 9.49
N LEU A 48 11.86 -30.87 9.20
CA LEU A 48 11.03 -30.08 10.12
C LEU A 48 9.63 -30.67 10.30
N ARG A 49 9.05 -31.26 9.25
CA ARG A 49 7.69 -31.82 9.31
C ARG A 49 7.63 -33.22 9.92
N PHE A 50 8.61 -34.08 9.64
CA PHE A 50 8.59 -35.50 10.04
C PHE A 50 9.69 -35.89 11.03
N GLY A 51 10.59 -34.98 11.40
CA GLY A 51 11.76 -35.27 12.24
C GLY A 51 12.84 -36.10 11.55
N ARG A 52 12.65 -36.50 10.28
CA ARG A 52 13.58 -37.34 9.51
C ARG A 52 14.05 -36.60 8.27
N LYS A 53 15.37 -36.45 8.14
CA LYS A 53 16.02 -35.79 6.99
C LYS A 53 16.36 -36.83 5.90
N PRO A 54 15.69 -36.84 4.74
CA PRO A 54 16.11 -37.68 3.62
C PRO A 54 17.44 -37.16 3.05
N SER A 55 18.27 -38.04 2.49
CA SER A 55 19.47 -37.62 1.76
C SER A 55 19.10 -37.04 0.40
N ASP A 56 19.94 -36.15 -0.13
CA ASP A 56 19.72 -35.51 -1.44
C ASP A 56 19.58 -36.52 -2.58
N HIS A 57 20.33 -37.64 -2.53
CA HIS A 57 20.19 -38.74 -3.48
C HIS A 57 18.83 -39.43 -3.38
N THR A 58 18.30 -39.57 -2.17
CA THR A 58 16.98 -40.16 -1.94
C THR A 58 15.88 -39.25 -2.51
N VAL A 59 15.99 -37.94 -2.29
CA VAL A 59 15.07 -36.94 -2.86
C VAL A 59 15.08 -37.01 -4.38
N LYS A 60 16.27 -37.04 -5.01
CA LYS A 60 16.40 -37.17 -6.48
C LYS A 60 15.77 -38.45 -7.00
N ARG A 61 15.96 -39.58 -6.31
CA ARG A 61 15.36 -40.86 -6.68
C ARG A 61 13.83 -40.81 -6.63
N VAL A 62 13.25 -40.28 -5.54
CA VAL A 62 11.79 -40.14 -5.41
C VAL A 62 11.21 -39.24 -6.50
N LEU A 63 11.92 -38.17 -6.86
CA LEU A 63 11.50 -37.29 -7.96
C LEU A 63 11.59 -37.99 -9.32
N ALA A 64 12.57 -38.87 -9.54
CA ALA A 64 12.70 -39.65 -10.76
C ALA A 64 11.68 -40.79 -10.88
N ASP A 65 11.18 -41.31 -9.77
CA ASP A 65 10.12 -42.32 -9.73
C ASP A 65 8.73 -41.71 -10.06
N PHE A 66 8.61 -40.37 -10.12
CA PHE A 66 7.43 -39.57 -10.49
C PHE A 66 6.06 -40.11 -10.02
N PRO A 67 5.79 -40.25 -8.70
CA PRO A 67 4.40 -40.31 -8.26
C PRO A 67 3.66 -39.04 -8.70
N LYS A 68 2.38 -39.14 -9.05
CA LYS A 68 1.61 -37.96 -9.47
C LYS A 68 1.55 -36.94 -8.32
N PRO A 69 1.82 -35.65 -8.57
CA PRO A 69 1.61 -34.63 -7.56
C PRO A 69 0.14 -34.61 -7.16
N SER A 70 -0.09 -34.56 -5.85
CA SER A 70 -1.44 -34.45 -5.29
C SER A 70 -1.94 -33.00 -5.39
N VAL A 71 -1.00 -32.05 -5.43
CA VAL A 71 -1.26 -30.62 -5.53
C VAL A 71 -0.83 -30.11 -6.90
N THR A 72 -1.75 -29.49 -7.65
CA THR A 72 -1.48 -28.93 -8.98
C THR A 72 -1.32 -27.40 -8.96
N MET A 73 -1.81 -26.72 -7.92
CA MET A 73 -1.79 -25.25 -7.82
C MET A 73 -0.90 -24.75 -6.68
N ARG A 74 -0.40 -23.52 -6.83
CA ARG A 74 0.31 -22.81 -5.76
C ARG A 74 -0.64 -22.59 -4.57
N ARG A 75 -0.15 -22.81 -3.36
CA ARG A 75 -0.90 -22.53 -2.13
C ARG A 75 -1.17 -21.04 -1.93
N TYR A 76 -0.18 -20.20 -2.20
CA TYR A 76 -0.32 -18.75 -2.15
C TYR A 76 -0.11 -18.14 -3.54
N PRO A 77 -0.91 -17.13 -3.93
CA PRO A 77 -0.64 -16.36 -5.12
C PRO A 77 0.62 -15.49 -4.92
N PRO A 78 1.19 -14.91 -6.00
CA PRO A 78 2.24 -13.92 -5.90
C PRO A 78 1.90 -12.80 -4.90
N TYR A 79 2.93 -12.25 -4.24
CA TYR A 79 2.74 -11.28 -3.15
C TYR A 79 1.93 -10.05 -3.54
N ALA A 80 2.03 -9.61 -4.80
CA ALA A 80 1.30 -8.45 -5.30
C ALA A 80 -0.21 -8.70 -5.49
N GLU A 81 -0.63 -9.96 -5.65
CA GLU A 81 -2.01 -10.35 -5.95
C GLU A 81 -2.86 -10.58 -4.68
N ILE A 82 -2.24 -10.76 -3.52
CA ILE A 82 -2.97 -10.94 -2.25
C ILE A 82 -3.51 -9.58 -1.82
N ASP A 83 -4.81 -9.29 -1.75
CA ASP A 83 -5.26 -7.92 -1.45
C ASP A 83 -4.90 -7.44 -0.03
N ASP A 84 -5.07 -8.31 0.97
CA ASP A 84 -4.82 -7.97 2.37
C ASP A 84 -3.31 -7.94 2.70
N GLY A 85 -2.84 -6.77 3.12
CA GLY A 85 -1.46 -6.54 3.55
C GLY A 85 -1.03 -7.43 4.73
N TYR A 86 -1.94 -7.74 5.65
CA TYR A 86 -1.66 -8.65 6.74
C TYR A 86 -1.45 -10.08 6.22
N GLN A 87 -2.37 -10.59 5.37
CA GLN A 87 -2.24 -11.93 4.78
C GLN A 87 -0.97 -12.08 3.93
N ARG A 88 -0.58 -11.04 3.18
CA ARG A 88 0.70 -11.00 2.44
C ARG A 88 1.88 -11.32 3.33
N ARG A 89 1.97 -10.64 4.47
CA ARG A 89 3.08 -10.78 5.41
C ARG A 89 2.95 -12.08 6.20
N ARG A 90 1.74 -12.54 6.49
CA ARG A 90 1.48 -13.83 7.13
C ARG A 90 1.96 -15.01 6.29
N ALA A 91 1.71 -14.99 4.98
CA ALA A 91 2.20 -16.04 4.07
C ALA A 91 3.73 -16.22 4.12
N ILE A 92 4.49 -15.12 4.25
CA ILE A 92 5.95 -15.18 4.44
C ILE A 92 6.31 -15.93 5.73
N VAL A 93 5.62 -15.60 6.83
CA VAL A 93 5.88 -16.23 8.14
C VAL A 93 5.53 -17.72 8.11
N ASP A 94 4.39 -18.08 7.53
CA ASP A 94 3.94 -19.47 7.45
C ASP A 94 4.91 -20.32 6.63
N LEU A 95 5.34 -19.85 5.45
CA LEU A 95 6.35 -20.55 4.64
C LEU A 95 7.69 -20.68 5.38
N HIS A 96 8.11 -19.64 6.11
CA HIS A 96 9.34 -19.70 6.91
C HIS A 96 9.22 -20.70 8.07
N ALA A 97 8.06 -20.78 8.73
CA ALA A 97 7.79 -21.75 9.79
C ALA A 97 7.81 -23.20 9.29
N GLU A 98 7.39 -23.43 8.05
CA GLU A 98 7.50 -24.73 7.36
C GLU A 98 8.95 -25.08 6.96
N GLY A 99 9.88 -24.13 7.07
CA GLY A 99 11.30 -24.34 6.82
C GLY A 99 11.79 -23.96 5.43
N TRP A 100 10.98 -23.22 4.67
CA TRP A 100 11.40 -22.69 3.39
C TRP A 100 12.57 -21.72 3.57
N SER A 101 13.51 -21.70 2.62
CA SER A 101 14.60 -20.73 2.66
C SER A 101 14.08 -19.33 2.28
N ASN A 102 14.68 -18.27 2.82
CA ASN A 102 14.31 -16.90 2.45
C ASN A 102 14.43 -16.63 0.95
N THR A 103 15.36 -17.34 0.29
CA THR A 103 15.54 -17.30 -1.17
C THR A 103 14.37 -17.95 -1.90
N SER A 104 13.94 -19.16 -1.48
CA SER A 104 12.78 -19.84 -2.05
C SER A 104 11.49 -19.06 -1.81
N ILE A 105 11.29 -18.49 -0.61
CA ILE A 105 10.11 -17.65 -0.28
C ILE A 105 10.06 -16.44 -1.20
N SER A 106 11.18 -15.75 -1.38
CA SER A 106 11.30 -14.60 -2.28
C SER A 106 10.96 -14.96 -3.72
N ALA A 107 11.49 -16.08 -4.22
CA ALA A 107 11.22 -16.55 -5.58
C ALA A 107 9.76 -17.00 -5.77
N TYR A 108 9.21 -17.73 -4.80
CA TYR A 108 7.85 -18.26 -4.83
C TYR A 108 6.79 -17.14 -4.79
N LEU A 109 6.94 -16.18 -3.86
CA LEU A 109 6.05 -15.03 -3.74
C LEU A 109 6.39 -13.87 -4.70
N GLN A 110 7.40 -14.03 -5.56
CA GLN A 110 7.85 -13.01 -6.52
C GLN A 110 8.11 -11.64 -5.87
N THR A 111 8.81 -11.65 -4.74
CA THR A 111 9.05 -10.48 -3.91
C THR A 111 10.54 -10.28 -3.67
N PRO A 112 11.05 -9.04 -3.60
CA PRO A 112 12.46 -8.81 -3.31
C PRO A 112 12.86 -9.33 -1.92
N ARG A 113 14.04 -9.95 -1.82
CA ARG A 113 14.53 -10.60 -0.58
C ARG A 113 14.52 -9.68 0.63
N HIS A 114 14.84 -8.38 0.47
CA HIS A 114 14.87 -7.44 1.59
C HIS A 114 13.52 -7.37 2.33
N ARG A 115 12.41 -7.51 1.62
CA ARG A 115 11.07 -7.48 2.21
C ARG A 115 10.80 -8.72 3.06
N VAL A 116 11.25 -9.88 2.61
CA VAL A 116 11.18 -11.13 3.40
C VAL A 116 11.93 -10.97 4.72
N TYR A 117 13.17 -10.46 4.66
CA TYR A 117 13.96 -10.18 5.87
C TYR A 117 13.28 -9.16 6.79
N GLU A 118 12.73 -8.08 6.25
CA GLU A 118 12.03 -7.05 7.00
C GLU A 118 10.81 -7.61 7.74
N VAL A 119 9.98 -8.41 7.05
CA VAL A 119 8.79 -9.03 7.64
C VAL A 119 9.17 -10.01 8.73
N LEU A 120 10.14 -10.89 8.49
CA LEU A 120 10.61 -11.84 9.51
C LEU A 120 11.25 -11.14 10.71
N ARG A 121 11.99 -10.05 10.50
CA ARG A 121 12.55 -9.23 11.57
C ARG A 121 11.47 -8.59 12.42
N ARG A 122 10.43 -8.02 11.79
CA ARG A 122 9.27 -7.45 12.51
C ARG A 122 8.51 -8.51 13.28
N TRP A 123 8.26 -9.66 12.67
CA TRP A 123 7.61 -10.80 13.32
C TRP A 123 8.39 -11.26 14.56
N ALA A 124 9.73 -11.37 14.47
CA ALA A 124 10.55 -11.77 15.61
C ALA A 124 10.53 -10.76 16.77
N GLN A 125 10.31 -9.47 16.48
CA GLN A 125 10.33 -8.40 17.49
C GLN A 125 8.94 -8.15 18.11
N GLU A 126 7.89 -8.21 17.31
CA GLU A 126 6.55 -7.73 17.68
C GLU A 126 5.45 -8.79 17.52
N GLY A 127 5.79 -9.98 17.00
CA GLY A 127 4.84 -11.04 16.69
C GLY A 127 3.80 -10.57 15.67
N HIS A 128 2.52 -10.87 15.97
CA HIS A 128 1.39 -10.54 15.10
C HIS A 128 1.23 -9.04 14.86
N ALA A 129 1.46 -8.19 15.86
CA ALA A 129 1.37 -6.74 15.71
C ALA A 129 2.39 -6.19 14.68
N GLY A 130 3.51 -6.91 14.48
CA GLY A 130 4.51 -6.57 13.47
C GLY A 130 4.07 -6.80 12.02
N LEU A 131 2.98 -7.56 11.81
CA LEU A 131 2.41 -7.84 10.50
C LEU A 131 1.31 -6.85 10.09
N ASP A 132 0.90 -5.95 10.98
CA ASP A 132 -0.07 -4.92 10.65
C ASP A 132 0.53 -3.85 9.72
N ASP A 133 -0.35 -3.15 9.00
CA ASP A 133 0.07 -2.04 8.16
C ASP A 133 0.58 -0.90 9.01
N LYS A 134 1.88 -0.60 8.86
CA LYS A 134 2.52 0.53 9.51
C LYS A 134 2.56 1.73 8.58
N PRO A 135 2.40 2.95 9.14
CA PRO A 135 2.61 4.15 8.36
C PRO A 135 4.04 4.15 7.82
N SER A 136 4.19 4.43 6.52
CA SER A 136 5.49 4.55 5.85
C SER A 136 6.42 5.60 6.49
N THR A 137 5.87 6.51 7.30
CA THR A 137 6.61 7.52 8.05
C THR A 137 6.16 7.50 9.52
N PRO A 138 6.91 6.83 10.41
CA PRO A 138 6.54 6.71 11.83
C PRO A 138 6.48 8.06 12.57
N HIS A 139 7.31 9.01 12.16
CA HIS A 139 7.45 10.33 12.79
C HIS A 139 6.85 11.46 11.95
N ARG A 140 5.69 11.22 11.31
CA ARG A 140 5.02 12.31 10.60
C ARG A 140 4.62 13.39 11.63
N PRO A 141 5.01 14.67 11.46
CA PRO A 141 4.56 15.72 12.35
C PRO A 141 3.03 15.74 12.36
N ALA A 142 2.45 16.06 13.53
CA ALA A 142 1.01 16.14 13.71
C ALA A 142 0.40 16.95 12.56
N ARG A 143 -0.67 16.42 11.94
CA ARG A 143 -1.39 17.16 10.89
C ARG A 143 -1.82 18.49 11.51
N LYS A 144 -1.53 19.62 10.85
CA LYS A 144 -1.99 20.95 11.29
C LYS A 144 -3.51 21.07 11.43
N ALA A 145 -4.27 20.10 10.91
CA ALA A 145 -5.71 19.98 11.10
C ALA A 145 -5.99 18.72 11.91
N GLY A 146 -6.34 18.91 13.19
CA GLY A 146 -6.95 17.90 14.04
C GLY A 146 -8.46 17.88 13.87
N ILE A 147 -9.14 17.14 14.75
CA ILE A 147 -10.59 16.94 14.70
C ILE A 147 -11.34 18.27 14.90
N ARG A 148 -10.86 19.13 15.80
CA ARG A 148 -11.45 20.45 16.06
C ARG A 148 -11.48 21.29 14.80
N GLU A 149 -10.34 21.40 14.11
CA GLU A 149 -10.20 22.20 12.91
C GLU A 149 -11.07 21.68 11.77
N ILE A 150 -11.18 20.37 11.61
CA ILE A 150 -12.06 19.72 10.63
C ILE A 150 -13.52 20.06 10.92
N ASN A 151 -13.94 19.98 12.18
CA ASN A 151 -15.31 20.25 12.59
C ASN A 151 -15.68 21.73 12.43
N GLU A 152 -14.79 22.67 12.78
CA GLU A 152 -15.05 24.11 12.59
C GLU A 152 -15.17 24.47 11.11
N VAL A 153 -14.31 23.90 10.24
CA VAL A 153 -14.50 24.04 8.78
C VAL A 153 -15.83 23.43 8.34
N GLY A 154 -16.23 22.30 8.91
CA GLY A 154 -17.53 21.66 8.63
C GLY A 154 -18.72 22.56 8.95
N LYS A 155 -18.72 23.19 10.13
CA LYS A 155 -19.76 24.15 10.54
C LYS A 155 -19.87 25.32 9.55
N LEU A 156 -18.73 25.94 9.21
CA LEU A 156 -18.69 27.04 8.24
C LEU A 156 -19.19 26.64 6.84
N VAL A 157 -18.99 25.38 6.44
CA VAL A 157 -19.51 24.85 5.17
C VAL A 157 -21.02 24.65 5.19
N VAL A 158 -21.57 24.16 6.30
CA VAL A 158 -23.01 23.97 6.46
C VAL A 158 -23.74 25.30 6.54
N GLU A 159 -23.19 26.26 7.30
CA GLU A 159 -23.75 27.61 7.43
C GLU A 159 -23.64 28.42 6.14
N SER A 160 -22.59 28.20 5.34
CA SER A 160 -22.34 28.97 4.12
C SER A 160 -21.61 28.15 3.03
N PRO A 161 -22.37 27.37 2.23
CA PRO A 161 -21.81 26.47 1.22
C PRO A 161 -20.95 27.17 0.14
N GLU A 162 -21.25 28.44 -0.12
CA GLU A 162 -20.61 29.28 -1.14
C GLU A 162 -19.20 29.77 -0.75
N LEU A 163 -18.75 29.55 0.50
CA LEU A 163 -17.47 30.06 0.95
C LEU A 163 -16.27 29.42 0.22
N GLY A 164 -15.37 30.27 -0.25
CA GLY A 164 -14.08 29.87 -0.80
C GLY A 164 -13.01 29.67 0.29
N ALA A 165 -11.96 28.92 -0.04
CA ALA A 165 -10.87 28.60 0.88
C ALA A 165 -10.19 29.81 1.55
N TYR A 166 -10.11 30.94 0.83
CA TYR A 166 -9.58 32.19 1.38
C TYR A 166 -10.46 32.76 2.50
N ARG A 167 -11.78 32.80 2.29
CA ARG A 167 -12.73 33.33 3.28
C ARG A 167 -12.82 32.44 4.52
N VAL A 168 -12.80 31.12 4.31
CA VAL A 168 -12.77 30.15 5.41
C VAL A 168 -11.49 30.29 6.23
N ARG A 169 -10.34 30.50 5.59
CA ARG A 169 -9.10 30.80 6.31
C ARG A 169 -9.24 32.06 7.17
N ALA A 170 -9.78 33.15 6.63
CA ALA A 170 -9.97 34.40 7.38
C ALA A 170 -10.91 34.21 8.58
N ALA A 171 -12.02 33.49 8.41
CA ALA A 171 -12.96 33.17 9.49
C ALA A 171 -12.31 32.31 10.59
N LEU A 172 -11.53 31.29 10.21
CA LEU A 172 -10.79 30.46 11.17
C LEU A 172 -9.72 31.26 11.92
N GLU A 173 -9.08 32.22 11.25
CA GLU A 173 -8.08 33.09 11.88
C GLU A 173 -8.70 33.99 12.95
N GLN A 174 -9.95 34.46 12.76
CA GLN A 174 -10.72 35.16 13.80
C GLN A 174 -11.02 34.28 15.02
N ILE A 175 -11.20 32.97 14.82
CA ILE A 175 -11.42 31.97 15.88
C ILE A 175 -10.08 31.52 16.52
N GLY A 176 -8.94 32.02 16.02
CA GLY A 176 -7.60 31.70 16.51
C GLY A 176 -6.98 30.43 15.90
N ILE A 177 -7.59 29.85 14.87
CA ILE A 177 -7.11 28.65 14.19
C ILE A 177 -6.32 29.05 12.94
N LYS A 178 -5.00 28.84 12.97
CA LYS A 178 -4.09 29.20 11.87
C LYS A 178 -3.86 28.03 10.92
N LEU A 179 -4.65 27.96 9.84
CA LEU A 179 -4.46 27.00 8.74
C LEU A 179 -3.95 27.67 7.46
N SER A 180 -3.23 26.91 6.63
CA SER A 180 -2.91 27.38 5.28
C SER A 180 -4.15 27.38 4.40
N GLN A 181 -4.21 28.29 3.43
CA GLN A 181 -5.31 28.34 2.45
C GLN A 181 -5.48 27.02 1.69
N THR A 182 -4.38 26.34 1.35
CA THR A 182 -4.40 25.01 0.72
C THR A 182 -5.02 23.93 1.62
N THR A 183 -4.76 23.99 2.93
CA THR A 183 -5.36 23.07 3.90
C THR A 183 -6.85 23.31 4.02
N CYS A 184 -7.28 24.58 4.13
CA CYS A 184 -8.70 24.94 4.12
C CYS A 184 -9.39 24.46 2.84
N GLY A 185 -8.78 24.67 1.67
CA GLY A 185 -9.33 24.20 0.39
C GLY A 185 -9.52 22.68 0.33
N ARG A 186 -8.55 21.91 0.82
CA ARG A 186 -8.65 20.44 0.89
C ARG A 186 -9.76 19.99 1.86
N LEU A 187 -9.84 20.61 3.04
CA LEU A 187 -10.89 20.30 4.02
C LEU A 187 -12.28 20.67 3.49
N LEU A 188 -12.40 21.79 2.76
CA LEU A 188 -13.64 22.18 2.09
C LEU A 188 -14.10 21.16 1.06
N ALA A 189 -13.19 20.68 0.20
CA ALA A 189 -13.51 19.65 -0.78
C ALA A 189 -13.96 18.34 -0.10
N LEU A 190 -13.27 17.94 0.97
CA LEU A 190 -13.63 16.76 1.75
C LEU A 190 -15.02 16.91 2.39
N ASN A 191 -15.28 18.03 3.06
CA ASN A 191 -16.57 18.27 3.72
C ASN A 191 -17.72 18.43 2.71
N ARG A 192 -17.50 19.07 1.57
CA ARG A 192 -18.49 19.15 0.48
C ARG A 192 -18.88 17.76 -0.04
N ASN A 193 -17.91 16.88 -0.22
CA ASN A 193 -18.17 15.49 -0.60
C ASN A 193 -18.95 14.73 0.47
N LEU A 194 -18.63 14.93 1.76
CA LEU A 194 -19.34 14.30 2.87
C LEU A 194 -20.80 14.76 2.99
N TYR A 195 -21.05 16.05 2.83
CA TYR A 195 -22.39 16.63 2.97
C TYR A 195 -23.15 16.75 1.65
N GLY A 196 -22.61 16.26 0.53
CA GLY A 196 -23.25 16.31 -0.79
C GLY A 196 -23.44 17.74 -1.34
N LEU A 197 -22.67 18.71 -0.85
CA LEU A 197 -22.77 20.11 -1.25
C LEU A 197 -21.94 20.34 -2.52
N SER A 198 -22.56 20.93 -3.55
CA SER A 198 -21.82 21.35 -4.74
C SER A 198 -20.92 22.54 -4.42
N ALA A 199 -19.77 22.61 -5.08
CA ALA A 199 -18.99 23.82 -5.05
C ALA A 199 -19.80 24.96 -5.70
N SER A 200 -19.73 26.14 -5.10
CA SER A 200 -20.16 27.39 -5.71
C SER A 200 -19.81 27.40 -7.19
N LYS A 201 -20.81 27.51 -8.07
CA LYS A 201 -20.54 27.81 -9.48
C LYS A 201 -19.88 29.17 -9.48
N GLY A 202 -18.59 29.22 -9.83
CA GLY A 202 -17.85 30.47 -9.93
C GLY A 202 -18.68 31.50 -10.69
N GLY A 203 -18.61 32.75 -10.25
CA GLY A 203 -19.41 33.83 -10.83
C GLY A 203 -19.32 33.78 -12.36
N SER A 204 -20.45 34.07 -13.01
CA SER A 204 -20.54 34.13 -14.48
C SER A 204 -19.31 34.85 -15.03
N PRO A 205 -18.65 34.32 -16.08
CA PRO A 205 -17.50 34.97 -16.68
C PRO A 205 -17.86 36.43 -16.93
N ARG A 206 -17.18 37.35 -16.25
CA ARG A 206 -17.40 38.77 -16.50
C ARG A 206 -17.12 38.99 -17.96
N GLU A 207 -18.10 39.53 -18.69
CA GLU A 207 -17.90 39.94 -20.07
C GLU A 207 -16.64 40.80 -20.10
N ARG A 208 -15.67 40.36 -20.92
CA ARG A 208 -14.42 41.07 -21.08
C ARG A 208 -14.78 42.39 -21.76
N LYS A 209 -14.90 43.46 -20.96
CA LYS A 209 -15.02 44.81 -21.50
C LYS A 209 -13.87 45.01 -22.46
N GLU A 210 -14.19 45.30 -23.72
CA GLU A 210 -13.16 45.60 -24.71
C GLU A 210 -12.37 46.80 -24.22
N MET A 211 -11.05 46.70 -24.30
CA MET A 211 -10.19 47.83 -23.99
C MET A 211 -10.51 48.92 -25.02
N PRO A 212 -10.90 50.14 -24.60
CA PRO A 212 -11.43 51.16 -25.52
C PRO A 212 -10.43 51.57 -26.61
N PHE A 213 -9.15 51.25 -26.40
CA PHE A 213 -8.05 51.48 -27.33
C PHE A 213 -7.25 50.18 -27.43
N LYS A 214 -7.27 49.55 -28.61
CA LYS A 214 -6.46 48.36 -28.92
C LYS A 214 -5.14 48.82 -29.52
N ALA A 215 -4.06 48.75 -28.74
CA ALA A 215 -2.73 49.08 -29.23
C ALA A 215 -2.26 48.12 -30.34
N SER A 216 -1.75 48.68 -31.43
CA SER A 216 -1.10 48.01 -32.55
C SER A 216 0.41 47.88 -32.34
N TYR A 217 1.03 48.76 -31.54
CA TYR A 217 2.44 48.68 -31.16
C TYR A 217 2.68 49.01 -29.68
N ARG A 218 3.87 48.66 -29.16
CA ARG A 218 4.22 48.90 -27.75
C ARG A 218 4.20 50.40 -27.44
N HIS A 219 3.55 50.76 -26.33
CA HIS A 219 3.45 52.13 -25.79
C HIS A 219 2.65 53.11 -26.68
N GLU A 220 1.80 52.62 -27.58
CA GLU A 220 0.88 53.47 -28.35
C GLU A 220 -0.07 54.29 -27.45
N TYR A 221 -0.50 53.70 -26.34
CA TYR A 221 -1.27 54.38 -25.31
C TYR A 221 -0.56 54.27 -23.96
N CYS A 222 -0.28 55.40 -23.34
CA CYS A 222 0.16 55.49 -21.95
C CYS A 222 -1.02 56.03 -21.12
N CYS A 223 -1.50 55.23 -20.17
CA CYS A 223 -2.51 55.68 -19.21
C CYS A 223 -1.81 56.14 -17.94
N VAL A 224 -2.19 57.31 -17.43
CA VAL A 224 -1.74 57.81 -16.13
C VAL A 224 -2.89 57.61 -15.14
N ASP A 225 -2.66 56.80 -14.11
CA ASP A 225 -3.61 56.61 -13.01
C ASP A 225 -3.25 57.59 -11.90
N VAL A 226 -3.93 58.74 -11.86
CA VAL A 226 -3.73 59.75 -10.81
C VAL A 226 -4.51 59.33 -9.58
N ARG A 227 -3.82 59.25 -8.43
CA ARG A 227 -4.45 58.86 -7.16
C ARG A 227 -4.38 60.00 -6.16
N TYR A 228 -5.52 60.31 -5.56
CA TYR A 228 -5.60 61.25 -4.44
C TYR A 228 -5.27 60.51 -3.16
N ILE A 229 -4.25 60.98 -2.45
CA ILE A 229 -3.96 60.55 -1.09
C ILE A 229 -4.42 61.69 -0.19
N GLU A 230 -5.66 61.59 0.30
CA GLU A 230 -6.27 62.62 1.14
C GLU A 230 -5.65 62.64 2.54
N GLU A 231 -5.36 61.46 3.11
CA GLU A 231 -4.68 61.31 4.40
C GLU A 231 -3.22 60.94 4.16
N HIS A 232 -2.35 61.95 4.10
CA HIS A 232 -0.91 61.77 4.06
C HIS A 232 -0.25 62.35 5.31
N ASN A 233 0.83 61.72 5.77
CA ASN A 233 1.55 62.10 6.98
C ASN A 233 2.72 63.07 6.68
N LEU A 234 2.63 63.85 5.59
CA LEU A 234 3.74 64.67 5.10
C LEU A 234 3.80 66.06 5.74
N GLY A 235 2.97 66.33 6.76
CA GLY A 235 3.03 67.56 7.56
C GLY A 235 2.44 68.80 6.88
N PHE A 236 1.82 68.65 5.71
CA PHE A 236 1.08 69.69 5.02
C PHE A 236 -0.42 69.35 5.01
N PRO A 237 -1.32 70.32 5.18
CA PRO A 237 -2.77 70.06 5.23
C PRO A 237 -3.40 69.89 3.84
N GLU A 238 -2.67 70.16 2.76
CA GLU A 238 -3.17 70.07 1.38
C GLU A 238 -2.90 68.69 0.78
N PRO A 239 -3.83 68.12 -0.01
CA PRO A 239 -3.64 66.83 -0.64
C PRO A 239 -2.43 66.84 -1.58
N VAL A 240 -1.61 65.80 -1.49
CA VAL A 240 -0.40 65.67 -2.32
C VAL A 240 -0.72 64.86 -3.58
N TYR A 241 -0.26 65.37 -4.72
CA TYR A 241 -0.45 64.76 -6.03
C TYR A 241 0.75 63.87 -6.38
N LEU A 242 0.49 62.62 -6.77
CA LEU A 242 1.48 61.65 -7.29
C LEU A 242 1.02 61.07 -8.63
#